data_AF-A0A1M4XY04-F1
#
_entry.id   AF-A0A1M4XY04-F1
#
_cell.length_a   1.000
_cell.length_b   1.000
_cell.length_c   1.000
_cell.angle_alpha   90.00
_cell.angle_beta   90.00
_cell.angle_gamma   90.00
#
_symmetry.space_group_name_H-M   'P 1'
#
loop_
_entity.id
_entity.type
_entity.pdbx_description
1 polymer ?
#
loop_
_entity_poly.entity_id
_entity_poly.type
_entity_poly.pdbx_seq_one_letter_code
_entity_poly.pdbx_strand_id
1 'polypeptide(L)' 'MAIETSVTSKGIYFIIFTCHNWLPLIDTADAYADVYKFFEVIKRDGNDIVGYVIIPNHLQEYF' A
#
# COMPACT_ATOMS: atom_id res chain seq x y z
N MET A 1 14.12 15.37 -0.89
CA MET A 1 13.02 16.12 -0.27
C MET A 1 11.75 15.69 -0.99
N ALA A 2 10.80 15.08 -0.28
CA ALA A 2 9.50 14.77 -0.85
C ALA A 2 8.65 16.05 -0.85
N ILE A 3 7.81 16.22 -1.87
CA ILE A 3 6.81 17.28 -1.93
C ILE A 3 5.47 16.60 -1.77
N GLU A 4 4.72 17.00 -0.76
CA GLU A 4 3.40 16.47 -0.46
C GLU A 4 2.35 17.51 -0.87
N THR A 5 1.36 17.08 -1.65
CA THR A 5 0.23 17.91 -2.05
C THR A 5 -1.05 17.19 -1.60
N SER A 6 -1.90 17.87 -0.84
CA SER A 6 -3.19 17.30 -0.45
C SER A 6 -4.07 17.13 -1.69
N VAL A 7 -4.59 15.92 -1.89
CA VAL A 7 -5.57 15.65 -2.93
C VAL A 7 -6.96 15.53 -2.30
N THR A 8 -7.94 16.26 -2.83
CA THR A 8 -9.31 16.30 -2.31
C THR A 8 -10.36 15.88 -3.34
N SER A 9 -9.94 15.59 -4.57
CA SER A 9 -10.83 15.09 -5.63
C SER A 9 -11.13 13.61 -5.44
N LYS A 10 -12.30 13.15 -5.90
CA LYS A 10 -12.54 11.72 -6.06
C LYS A 10 -11.80 11.22 -7.30
N GLY A 11 -11.22 10.03 -7.22
CA GLY A 11 -10.47 9.41 -8.30
C GLY A 11 -9.93 8.06 -7.86
N ILE A 12 -9.20 7.39 -8.76
CA ILE A 12 -8.41 6.20 -8.41
C ILE A 12 -6.99 6.68 -8.17
N TYR A 13 -6.47 6.36 -7.00
CA TYR A 13 -5.13 6.67 -6.56
C TYR A 13 -4.27 5.43 -6.62
N PHE A 14 -2.97 5.65 -6.71
CA PHE A 14 -1.96 4.62 -6.79
C PHE A 14 -0.91 4.86 -5.71
N ILE A 15 -0.63 3.84 -4.91
CA ILE A 15 0.46 3.88 -3.94
C ILE A 15 1.31 2.63 -4.06
N ILE A 16 2.58 2.82 -3.75
CA ILE A 16 3.62 1.83 -3.92
C ILE A 16 4.53 1.86 -2.70
N PHE A 17 4.75 0.69 -2.09
CA PHE A 17 5.67 0.52 -0.98
C PHE A 17 6.81 -0.39 -1.41
N THR A 18 8.04 0.06 -1.20
CA THR A 18 9.23 -0.76 -1.41
C THR A 18 9.93 -0.91 -0.08
N CYS A 19 10.21 -2.16 0.31
CA CYS A 19 10.97 -2.47 1.50
C CYS A 19 12.39 -1.87 1.40
N HIS A 20 12.95 -1.50 2.55
CA HIS A 20 14.29 -0.90 2.60
C HIS A 20 15.33 -1.79 1.91
N ASN A 21 16.17 -1.18 1.06
CA ASN A 21 17.17 -1.87 0.24
C ASN A 21 16.62 -3.04 -0.59
N TRP A 22 15.34 -3.03 -0.94
CA TRP A 22 14.67 -4.12 -1.69
C TRP A 22 14.71 -5.47 -0.98
N LEU A 23 14.94 -5.47 0.34
CA LEU A 23 14.93 -6.68 1.15
C LEU A 23 13.52 -7.32 1.11
N PRO A 24 13.40 -8.65 1.04
CA PRO A 24 12.11 -9.35 0.99
C PRO A 24 11.41 -9.39 2.36
N LEU A 25 11.23 -8.22 2.99
CA LEU A 25 10.79 -8.10 4.37
C LEU A 25 9.35 -8.57 4.58
N ILE A 26 8.48 -8.45 3.56
CA ILE A 26 7.10 -8.94 3.65
C ILE A 26 7.11 -10.47 3.82
N ASP A 27 7.96 -11.15 3.07
CA ASP A 27 8.09 -12.62 3.12
C ASP A 27 8.85 -13.08 4.37
N THR A 28 10.03 -12.48 4.64
CA THR A 28 10.86 -12.92 5.78
C THR A 28 10.23 -12.66 7.15
N ALA A 29 9.29 -11.71 7.24
CA ALA A 29 8.56 -11.41 8.47
C ALA A 29 7.16 -12.04 8.51
N ASP A 30 6.76 -12.82 7.50
CA ASP A 30 5.40 -13.37 7.33
C ASP A 30 4.30 -12.28 7.46
N ALA A 31 4.58 -11.09 6.90
CA ALA A 31 3.80 -9.88 7.09
C ALA A 31 2.65 -9.73 6.07
N TYR A 32 2.30 -10.79 5.34
CA TYR A 32 1.20 -10.75 4.38
C TYR A 32 -0.13 -10.41 5.06
N ALA A 33 -0.36 -10.91 6.28
CA ALA A 33 -1.53 -10.57 7.08
C ALA A 33 -1.56 -9.08 7.45
N ASP A 34 -0.41 -8.46 7.70
CA ASP A 34 -0.31 -7.05 8.05
C ASP A 34 -0.58 -6.13 6.86
N VAL A 35 -0.24 -6.56 5.63
CA VAL A 35 -0.67 -5.87 4.40
C VAL A 35 -2.19 -5.82 4.30
N TYR A 36 -2.89 -6.91 4.64
CA TYR A 36 -4.36 -6.90 4.64
C TYR A 36 -4.96 -5.98 5.71
N LYS A 37 -4.34 -5.89 6.90
CA LYS A 37 -4.75 -4.91 7.93
C LYS A 37 -4.56 -3.48 7.46
N PHE A 38 -3.51 -3.21 6.67
CA PHE A 38 -3.31 -1.90 6.07
C PHE A 38 -4.47 -1.54 5.12
N PHE A 39 -4.95 -2.48 4.31
CA PHE A 39 -6.14 -2.26 3.47
C PHE A 39 -7.41 -1.97 4.29
N GLU A 40 -7.56 -2.55 5.49
CA GLU A 40 -8.68 -2.26 6.37
C GLU A 40 -8.68 -0.80 6.83
N VAL A 41 -7.51 -0.20 7.05
CA VAL A 41 -7.38 1.23 7.40
C VAL A 41 -7.90 2.10 6.25
N ILE A 42 -7.48 1.82 5.01
CA ILE A 42 -7.93 2.54 3.82
C ILE A 42 -9.45 2.45 3.65
N LYS A 43 -10.01 1.26 3.87
CA LYS A 43 -11.45 1.01 3.81
C LYS A 43 -12.22 1.73 4.91
N ARG A 44 -11.68 1.77 6.12
CA ARG A 44 -12.28 2.49 7.24
C ARG A 44 -12.37 3.99 6.97
N ASP A 45 -11.44 4.53 6.19
CA ASP A 45 -11.42 5.94 5.80
C ASP A 45 -12.34 6.25 4.60
N GLY A 46 -13.12 5.27 4.13
CA GLY A 46 -14.15 5.43 3.11
C GLY A 46 -13.68 5.25 1.67
N ASN A 47 -12.50 4.66 1.45
CA ASN A 47 -11.98 4.33 0.13
C ASN A 47 -12.10 2.83 -0.14
N ASP A 48 -12.12 2.44 -1.41
CA ASP A 48 -12.23 1.03 -1.82
C ASP A 48 -10.94 0.57 -2.49
N ILE A 49 -10.44 -0.62 -2.15
CA ILE A 49 -9.30 -1.19 -2.87
C ILE A 49 -9.78 -1.71 -4.23
N VAL A 50 -9.30 -1.10 -5.30
CA VAL A 50 -9.64 -1.44 -6.70
C VAL A 50 -8.76 -2.57 -7.23
N GLY A 51 -7.51 -2.66 -6.75
CA GLY A 51 -6.59 -3.73 -7.13
C GLY A 51 -5.26 -3.62 -6.40
N TYR A 52 -4.55 -4.74 -6.26
CA TYR A 52 -3.24 -4.77 -5.62
C TYR A 52 -2.38 -5.95 -6.09
N VAL A 53 -1.07 -5.83 -5.90
CA VAL A 53 -0.07 -6.89 -6.11
C VAL A 53 0.90 -6.86 -4.91
N ILE A 54 1.09 -8.02 -4.27
CA ILE A 54 2.06 -8.18 -3.18
C ILE A 54 3.21 -9.05 -3.69
N ILE A 55 4.43 -8.53 -3.56
CA ILE A 55 5.69 -9.18 -3.89
C ILE A 55 6.52 -9.19 -2.57
N PRO A 56 7.40 -10.18 -2.32
CA PRO A 56 8.15 -10.28 -1.07
C PRO A 56 8.82 -9.00 -0.53
N ASN A 57 9.20 -8.06 -1.39
CA ASN A 57 9.85 -6.79 -1.03
C ASN A 57 9.02 -5.54 -1.38
N HIS A 58 7.79 -5.72 -1.86
CA HIS A 58 7.08 -4.64 -2.53
C HIS A 58 5.56 -4.83 -2.52
N LEU A 59 4.82 -3.73 -2.36
CA LEU A 59 3.37 -3.67 -2.46
C LEU A 59 2.99 -2.59 -3.47
N GLN A 60 2.11 -2.95 -4.38
CA GLN A 60 1.52 -2.06 -5.37
C GLN A 60 0.00 -2.09 -5.21
N GLU A 61 -0.67 -0.95 -5.02
CA GLU A 61 -2.12 -0.91 -4.83
C GLU A 61 -2.78 0.30 -5.52
N TYR A 62 -4.07 0.12 -5.81
CA TYR A 62 -4.97 1.12 -6.36
C TYR A 62 -6.20 1.24 -5.45
N PHE A 63 -6.55 2.46 -5.03
CA PHE A 63 -7.67 2.73 -4.12
C PHE A 63 -8.40 4.04 -4.41
#